data_AF-A0A7C3VXT0-F1
#
_entry.id   AF-A0A7C3VXT0-F1
#
_cell.length_a   1.000
_cell.length_b   1.000
_cell.length_c   1.000
_cell.angle_alpha   90.00
_cell.angle_beta   90.00
_cell.angle_gamma   90.00
#
_symmetry.space_group_name_H-M   'P 1'
#
loop_
_entity.id
_entity.type
_entity.pdbx_description
1 polymer ?
#
loop_
_entity_poly.entity_id
_entity_poly.type
_entity_poly.pdbx_seq_one_letter_code
_entity_poly.pdbx_strand_id
1 'polypeptide(L)'
;RYPGREWGYSDIAVARFNKQYNRTGKPDPKDPLWAKWRREQVTQMVRDIYRMVEKIKPHVKVCAATIPWGDCPSDFTKTDAYATVFQDWRRWMQEGILDANMPMNYKDPANPRLQRMYLNWLDGMKRWSYGRHAYTENMIFKGNIEGAIQQIKQARAKGIGVFGFAFSQSPVREALGKALREQVYREKAPVPKMPWKKEKKS
;
A
#
# COMPACT_ATOMS: atom_id res chain seq x y z
N ARG A 1 -8.38 -5.48 4.60
CA ARG A 1 -7.96 -4.72 5.80
C ARG A 1 -9.16 -4.49 6.70
N TYR A 2 -8.96 -4.17 7.98
CA TYR A 2 -10.04 -3.68 8.83
C TYR A 2 -10.10 -2.14 8.79
N PRO A 3 -11.26 -1.50 9.04
CA PRO A 3 -11.34 -0.04 9.15
C PRO A 3 -10.59 0.53 10.36
N GLY A 4 -10.43 -0.24 11.44
CA GLY A 4 -9.72 0.15 12.64
C GLY A 4 -9.79 -0.94 13.72
N ARG A 5 -9.29 -0.63 14.93
CA ARG A 5 -9.19 -1.59 16.05
C ARG A 5 -10.54 -2.06 16.59
N GLU A 6 -11.59 -1.27 16.41
CA GLU A 6 -12.96 -1.57 16.88
C GLU A 6 -13.75 -2.52 15.96
N TRP A 7 -13.17 -2.93 14.83
CA TRP A 7 -13.86 -3.70 13.79
C TRP A 7 -13.43 -5.18 13.74
N GLY A 8 -14.25 -6.03 13.12
CA GLY A 8 -13.93 -7.45 12.91
C GLY A 8 -14.49 -8.41 13.95
N TYR A 9 -15.55 -8.00 14.65
CA TYR A 9 -16.21 -8.74 15.72
C TYR A 9 -17.45 -9.51 15.25
N SER A 10 -17.40 -10.14 14.07
CA SER A 10 -18.48 -11.08 13.72
C SER A 10 -18.43 -12.29 14.67
N ASP A 11 -19.59 -12.89 14.93
CA ASP A 11 -19.70 -14.04 15.84
C ASP A 11 -18.74 -15.17 15.46
N ILE A 12 -18.59 -15.42 14.15
CA ILE A 12 -17.67 -16.42 13.60
C ILE A 12 -16.20 -16.06 13.93
N ALA A 13 -15.81 -14.79 13.79
CA ALA A 13 -14.43 -14.38 14.05
C ALA A 13 -14.10 -14.50 15.54
N VAL A 14 -15.01 -14.05 16.41
CA VAL A 14 -14.86 -14.15 17.87
C VAL A 14 -14.81 -15.62 18.31
N ALA A 15 -15.72 -16.46 17.80
CA ALA A 15 -15.74 -17.89 18.12
C ALA A 15 -14.44 -18.61 17.70
N ARG A 16 -13.91 -18.30 16.51
CA ARG A 16 -12.64 -18.88 16.04
C ARG A 16 -11.45 -18.46 16.91
N PHE A 17 -11.36 -17.19 17.27
CA PHE A 17 -10.32 -16.70 18.16
C PHE A 17 -10.40 -17.35 19.54
N ASN A 18 -11.60 -17.39 20.12
CA ASN A 18 -11.85 -18.01 21.41
C ASN A 18 -11.46 -19.49 21.42
N LYS A 19 -11.88 -20.24 20.39
CA LYS A 19 -11.48 -21.63 20.22
C LYS A 19 -9.96 -21.79 20.08
N GLN A 20 -9.31 -20.94 19.29
CA GLN A 20 -7.87 -21.05 19.02
C GLN A 20 -6.99 -20.76 20.24
N TYR A 21 -7.41 -19.85 21.10
CA TYR A 21 -6.62 -19.41 22.26
C TYR A 21 -7.21 -19.79 23.61
N ASN A 22 -8.21 -20.67 23.63
CA ASN A 22 -8.94 -21.08 24.83
C ASN A 22 -9.46 -19.86 25.64
N ARG A 23 -10.11 -18.92 24.95
CA ARG A 23 -10.72 -17.70 25.51
C ARG A 23 -12.23 -17.76 25.41
N THR A 24 -12.91 -16.78 26.03
CA THR A 24 -14.36 -16.61 25.97
C THR A 24 -14.73 -15.12 25.86
N GLY A 25 -15.98 -14.83 25.48
CA GLY A 25 -16.49 -13.46 25.38
C GLY A 25 -15.92 -12.68 24.20
N LYS A 26 -16.17 -11.36 24.20
CA LYS A 26 -15.69 -10.43 23.17
C LYS A 26 -14.28 -9.94 23.52
N PRO A 27 -13.27 -10.12 22.66
CA PRO A 27 -11.91 -9.65 22.94
C PRO A 27 -11.82 -8.12 23.01
N ASP A 28 -11.00 -7.59 23.93
CA ASP A 28 -10.71 -6.15 23.99
C ASP A 28 -10.01 -5.71 22.68
N PRO A 29 -10.42 -4.58 22.04
CA PRO A 29 -9.74 -4.01 20.87
C PRO A 29 -8.23 -3.76 21.06
N LYS A 30 -7.79 -3.58 22.31
CA LYS A 30 -6.40 -3.39 22.73
C LYS A 30 -5.67 -4.68 23.06
N ASP A 31 -6.35 -5.84 23.13
CA ASP A 31 -5.72 -7.13 23.37
C ASP A 31 -4.68 -7.41 22.26
N PRO A 32 -3.37 -7.55 22.62
CA PRO A 32 -2.32 -7.81 21.65
C PRO A 32 -2.51 -9.15 20.92
N LEU A 33 -3.12 -10.16 21.57
CA LEU A 33 -3.37 -11.46 20.96
C LEU A 33 -4.48 -11.37 19.92
N TRP A 34 -5.56 -10.63 20.20
CA TRP A 34 -6.63 -10.37 19.23
C TRP A 34 -6.14 -9.53 18.04
N ALA A 35 -5.34 -8.49 18.29
CA ALA A 35 -4.71 -7.69 17.23
C ALA A 35 -3.80 -8.54 16.34
N LYS A 36 -2.97 -9.41 16.95
CA LYS A 36 -2.11 -10.36 16.22
C LYS A 36 -2.95 -11.33 15.39
N TRP A 37 -4.00 -11.91 15.97
CA TRP A 37 -4.85 -12.88 15.28
C TRP A 37 -5.54 -12.28 14.05
N ARG A 38 -6.14 -11.09 14.17
CA ARG A 38 -6.77 -10.37 13.04
C ARG A 38 -5.77 -10.05 11.93
N ARG A 39 -4.55 -9.64 12.29
CA ARG A 39 -3.45 -9.42 11.33
C ARG A 39 -3.07 -10.70 10.60
N GLU A 40 -3.03 -11.83 11.30
CA GLU A 40 -2.79 -13.12 10.65
C GLU A 40 -3.93 -13.50 9.70
N GLN A 41 -5.19 -13.22 10.04
CA GLN A 41 -6.31 -13.48 9.12
C GLN A 41 -6.17 -12.71 7.80
N VAL A 42 -5.83 -11.41 7.87
CA VAL A 42 -5.58 -10.61 6.65
C VAL A 42 -4.39 -11.14 5.87
N THR A 43 -3.31 -11.48 6.57
CA THR A 43 -2.07 -11.99 5.94
C THR A 43 -2.30 -13.35 5.27
N GLN A 44 -3.04 -14.24 5.91
CA GLN A 44 -3.39 -15.55 5.36
C GLN A 44 -4.26 -15.39 4.12
N MET A 45 -5.23 -14.48 4.12
CA MET A 45 -6.03 -14.17 2.93
C MET A 45 -5.17 -13.68 1.76
N VAL A 46 -4.20 -12.78 2.01
CA VAL A 46 -3.25 -12.32 0.97
C VAL A 46 -2.43 -13.49 0.43
N ARG A 47 -1.94 -14.36 1.31
CA ARG A 47 -1.17 -15.56 0.96
C ARG A 47 -1.97 -16.52 0.07
N ASP A 48 -3.23 -16.75 0.40
CA ASP A 48 -4.11 -17.63 -0.37
C ASP A 48 -4.44 -17.04 -1.73
N ILE A 49 -4.75 -15.74 -1.81
CA ILE A 49 -4.94 -15.03 -3.09
C ILE A 49 -3.69 -15.17 -3.97
N TYR A 50 -2.50 -14.89 -3.41
CA TYR A 50 -1.25 -14.97 -4.16
C TYR A 50 -1.01 -16.39 -4.70
N ARG A 51 -1.18 -17.42 -3.86
CA ARG A 51 -1.03 -18.83 -4.26
C ARG A 51 -2.00 -19.22 -5.37
N MET A 52 -3.27 -18.80 -5.28
CA MET A 52 -4.26 -19.08 -6.33
C MET A 52 -3.92 -18.40 -7.66
N VAL A 53 -3.49 -17.13 -7.61
CA VAL A 53 -3.08 -16.38 -8.81
C VAL A 53 -1.86 -17.04 -9.45
N GLU A 54 -0.84 -17.39 -8.67
CA GLU A 54 0.36 -18.09 -9.18
C GLU A 54 0.02 -19.43 -9.83
N LYS A 55 -0.93 -20.18 -9.26
CA LYS A 55 -1.36 -21.47 -9.81
C LYS A 55 -2.09 -21.34 -11.15
N ILE A 56 -2.96 -20.33 -11.30
CA ILE A 56 -3.87 -20.22 -12.45
C ILE A 56 -3.30 -19.29 -13.54
N LYS A 57 -2.77 -18.13 -13.16
CA LYS A 57 -2.25 -17.09 -14.06
C LYS A 57 -0.97 -16.46 -13.47
N PRO A 58 0.19 -17.16 -13.47
CA PRO A 58 1.44 -16.69 -12.85
C PRO A 58 2.07 -15.44 -13.50
N HIS A 59 1.47 -14.89 -14.56
CA HIS A 59 1.87 -13.62 -15.16
C HIS A 59 1.07 -12.42 -14.60
N VAL A 60 -0.04 -12.67 -13.89
CA VAL A 60 -0.87 -11.64 -13.27
C VAL A 60 -0.22 -11.17 -11.98
N LYS A 61 -0.11 -9.85 -11.82
CA LYS A 61 0.53 -9.21 -10.66
C LYS A 61 -0.48 -9.02 -9.53
N VAL A 62 -0.09 -9.37 -8.31
CA VAL A 62 -0.87 -9.14 -7.09
C VAL A 62 -0.31 -7.92 -6.38
N CYS A 63 -1.09 -6.84 -6.34
CA CYS A 63 -0.73 -5.58 -5.69
C CYS A 63 -1.75 -5.24 -4.60
N ALA A 64 -1.38 -4.35 -3.66
CA ALA A 64 -2.28 -3.94 -2.59
C ALA A 64 -2.18 -2.43 -2.31
N ALA A 65 -3.34 -1.78 -2.25
CA ALA A 65 -3.47 -0.43 -1.73
C ALA A 65 -3.38 -0.45 -0.20
N THR A 66 -2.37 0.21 0.36
CA THR A 66 -2.08 0.15 1.81
C THR A 66 -2.10 1.54 2.45
N ILE A 67 -2.15 1.56 3.78
CA ILE A 67 -2.34 2.78 4.56
C ILE A 67 -1.00 3.38 5.02
N PRO A 68 -0.68 4.61 4.59
CA PRO A 68 0.41 5.40 5.14
C PRO A 68 -0.14 6.58 5.97
N TRP A 69 -1.09 6.33 6.88
CA TRP A 69 -1.55 7.37 7.80
C TRP A 69 -0.41 7.83 8.71
N GLY A 70 -0.47 9.09 9.15
CA GLY A 70 0.60 9.68 9.94
C GLY A 70 1.93 9.77 9.17
N ASP A 71 3.00 10.04 9.92
CA ASP A 71 4.38 10.05 9.43
C ASP A 71 4.91 8.61 9.37
N CYS A 72 6.00 8.36 8.64
CA CYS A 72 6.60 7.04 8.56
C CYS A 72 7.56 6.80 9.75
N PRO A 73 7.20 5.98 10.75
CA PRO A 73 8.15 5.58 11.79
C PRO A 73 9.28 4.72 11.22
N SER A 74 10.40 4.63 11.94
CA SER A 74 11.50 3.72 11.59
C SER A 74 11.15 2.24 11.80
N ASP A 75 10.26 1.96 12.74
CA ASP A 75 9.72 0.64 13.03
C ASP A 75 8.33 0.48 12.40
N PHE A 76 8.21 -0.49 11.49
CA PHE A 76 6.96 -0.77 10.78
C PHE A 76 5.80 -1.12 11.72
N THR A 77 6.09 -1.75 12.86
CA THR A 77 5.04 -2.18 13.80
C THR A 77 4.33 -1.01 14.47
N LYS A 78 4.93 0.18 14.44
CA LYS A 78 4.37 1.44 14.94
C LYS A 78 3.54 2.21 13.91
N THR A 79 3.44 1.70 12.67
CA THR A 79 2.58 2.31 11.64
C THR A 79 1.11 2.00 11.91
N ASP A 80 0.20 2.85 11.44
CA ASP A 80 -1.24 2.53 11.48
C ASP A 80 -1.62 1.35 10.57
N ALA A 81 -0.89 1.16 9.46
CA ALA A 81 -1.00 -0.05 8.64
C ALA A 81 -0.89 -1.28 9.51
N TYR A 82 0.14 -1.34 10.36
CA TYR A 82 0.30 -2.42 11.31
C TYR A 82 -0.69 -2.28 12.47
N ALA A 83 -0.52 -1.31 13.36
CA ALA A 83 -1.19 -1.29 14.65
C ALA A 83 -2.73 -1.14 14.59
N THR A 84 -3.26 -0.50 13.56
CA THR A 84 -4.66 -0.04 13.53
C THR A 84 -5.52 -0.78 12.52
N VAL A 85 -5.05 -0.95 11.28
CA VAL A 85 -5.84 -1.55 10.18
C VAL A 85 -5.39 -2.95 9.76
N PHE A 86 -4.38 -3.49 10.44
CA PHE A 86 -3.87 -4.85 10.33
C PHE A 86 -3.38 -5.25 8.93
N GLN A 87 -2.79 -4.31 8.19
CA GLN A 87 -2.09 -4.52 6.92
C GLN A 87 -0.59 -4.71 7.16
N ASP A 88 -0.15 -5.94 7.41
CA ASP A 88 1.28 -6.25 7.54
C ASP A 88 1.99 -6.37 6.19
N TRP A 89 1.93 -5.30 5.40
CA TRP A 89 2.44 -5.33 4.04
C TRP A 89 3.95 -5.45 3.97
N ARG A 90 4.69 -5.02 5.01
CA ARG A 90 6.13 -5.30 5.14
C ARG A 90 6.37 -6.80 5.09
N ARG A 91 5.63 -7.58 5.90
CA ARG A 91 5.71 -9.05 5.90
C ARG A 91 5.27 -9.63 4.56
N TRP A 92 4.23 -9.10 3.92
CA TRP A 92 3.77 -9.62 2.62
C TRP A 92 4.84 -9.47 1.52
N MET A 93 5.55 -8.33 1.52
CA MET A 93 6.67 -8.07 0.61
C MET A 93 7.86 -8.99 0.91
N GLN A 94 8.18 -9.18 2.20
CA GLN A 94 9.25 -10.07 2.66
C GLN A 94 8.99 -11.54 2.28
N GLU A 95 7.76 -12.03 2.49
CA GLU A 95 7.35 -13.38 2.11
C GLU A 95 7.22 -13.57 0.59
N GLY A 96 7.22 -12.47 -0.17
CA GLY A 96 7.02 -12.53 -1.62
C GLY A 96 5.60 -12.89 -2.04
N ILE A 97 4.61 -12.65 -1.17
CA ILE A 97 3.18 -12.85 -1.45
C ILE A 97 2.49 -11.55 -1.92
N LEU A 98 3.30 -10.56 -2.28
CA LEU A 98 2.88 -9.30 -2.87
C LEU A 98 3.92 -8.87 -3.91
N ASP A 99 3.47 -8.63 -5.15
CA ASP A 99 4.35 -8.23 -6.25
C ASP A 99 4.71 -6.75 -6.18
N ALA A 100 3.75 -5.94 -5.74
CA ALA A 100 4.02 -4.56 -5.41
C ALA A 100 3.13 -4.03 -4.30
N ASN A 101 3.73 -3.23 -3.41
CA ASN A 101 2.95 -2.44 -2.47
C ASN A 101 2.60 -1.07 -3.06
N MET A 102 1.38 -0.60 -2.83
CA MET A 102 0.87 0.66 -3.33
C MET A 102 0.31 1.53 -2.18
N PRO A 103 1.15 2.13 -1.30
CA PRO A 103 0.61 2.98 -0.24
C PRO A 103 -0.13 4.21 -0.80
N MET A 104 -1.32 4.45 -0.25
CA MET A 104 -2.17 5.62 -0.53
C MET A 104 -1.59 6.90 0.10
N ASN A 105 -0.45 7.37 -0.40
CA ASN A 105 0.35 8.46 0.17
C ASN A 105 -0.22 9.85 -0.21
N TYR A 106 -1.48 10.06 0.14
CA TYR A 106 -2.28 11.24 -0.20
C TYR A 106 -1.94 12.44 0.69
N LYS A 107 -0.68 12.86 0.66
CA LYS A 107 -0.16 14.01 1.41
C LYS A 107 -0.18 15.25 0.53
N ASP A 108 -0.71 16.35 1.05
CA ASP A 108 -0.77 17.60 0.31
C ASP A 108 0.64 18.21 0.14
N PRO A 109 1.15 18.38 -1.10
CA PRO A 109 2.47 18.97 -1.32
C PRO A 109 2.56 20.44 -0.92
N ALA A 110 1.44 21.16 -0.81
CA ALA A 110 1.43 22.56 -0.37
C ALA A 110 1.66 22.71 1.15
N ASN A 111 1.51 21.64 1.92
CA ASN A 111 1.72 21.66 3.37
C ASN A 111 3.12 21.10 3.71
N PRO A 112 4.04 21.91 4.27
CA PRO A 112 5.42 21.47 4.55
C PRO A 112 5.52 20.24 5.45
N ARG A 113 4.63 20.12 6.44
CA ARG A 113 4.59 18.95 7.34
C ARG A 113 4.16 17.69 6.57
N LEU A 114 3.11 17.78 5.76
CA LEU A 114 2.63 16.64 4.97
C LEU A 114 3.63 16.27 3.88
N GLN A 115 4.32 17.25 3.29
CA GLN A 115 5.38 17.02 2.32
C GLN A 115 6.59 16.29 2.93
N ARG A 116 6.98 16.62 4.16
CA ARG A 116 7.98 15.83 4.90
C ARG A 116 7.51 14.39 5.12
N MET A 117 6.26 14.20 5.53
CA MET A 117 5.68 12.86 5.74
C MET A 117 5.63 12.07 4.43
N TYR A 118 5.33 12.72 3.31
CA TYR A 118 5.36 12.11 1.98
C TYR A 118 6.74 11.52 1.68
N LEU A 119 7.80 12.32 1.86
CA LEU A 119 9.19 11.91 1.63
C LEU A 119 9.62 10.77 2.56
N ASN A 120 9.27 10.86 3.85
CA ASN A 120 9.56 9.80 4.82
C ASN A 120 8.89 8.48 4.42
N TRP A 121 7.66 8.53 3.91
CA TRP A 121 6.98 7.34 3.40
C TRP A 121 7.63 6.77 2.14
N LEU A 122 8.17 7.60 1.24
CA LEU A 122 8.96 7.08 0.11
C LEU A 122 10.20 6.31 0.60
N ASP A 123 10.88 6.82 1.63
CA ASP A 123 12.01 6.12 2.25
C ASP A 123 11.57 4.82 2.95
N GLY A 124 10.43 4.83 3.63
CA GLY A 124 9.83 3.63 4.22
C GLY A 124 9.49 2.56 3.17
N MET A 125 8.88 2.96 2.05
CA MET A 125 8.57 2.08 0.92
C MET A 125 9.83 1.42 0.37
N LYS A 126 10.92 2.18 0.20
CA LYS A 126 12.21 1.64 -0.25
C LYS A 126 12.78 0.66 0.78
N ARG A 127 12.83 1.06 2.05
CA ARG A 127 13.38 0.30 3.18
C ARG A 127 12.71 -1.07 3.36
N TRP A 128 11.39 -1.14 3.18
CA TRP A 128 10.59 -2.34 3.41
C TRP A 128 10.15 -3.03 2.11
N SER A 129 10.82 -2.76 1.00
CA SER A 129 10.48 -3.33 -0.31
C SER A 129 10.87 -4.81 -0.44
N TYR A 130 11.92 -5.26 0.25
CA TYR A 130 12.46 -6.63 0.14
C TYR A 130 12.67 -7.09 -1.32
N GLY A 131 13.14 -6.18 -2.18
CA GLY A 131 13.36 -6.45 -3.60
C GLY A 131 12.08 -6.50 -4.46
N ARG A 132 10.90 -6.30 -3.88
CA ARG A 132 9.63 -6.15 -4.59
C ARG A 132 9.41 -4.71 -5.02
N HIS A 133 8.46 -4.46 -5.91
CA HIS A 133 8.19 -3.11 -6.40
C HIS A 133 7.34 -2.31 -5.39
N ALA A 134 7.52 -0.99 -5.39
CA ALA A 134 6.66 -0.09 -4.64
C ALA A 134 6.21 1.06 -5.54
N TYR A 135 4.94 1.43 -5.41
CA TYR A 135 4.35 2.57 -6.09
C TYR A 135 3.71 3.48 -5.05
N THR A 136 4.09 4.75 -5.01
CA THR A 136 3.34 5.72 -4.20
C THR A 136 2.05 6.05 -4.96
N GLU A 137 0.90 5.86 -4.32
CA GLU A 137 -0.33 6.40 -4.89
C GLU A 137 -0.48 7.86 -4.45
N ASN A 138 -0.56 8.75 -5.43
CA ASN A 138 -0.71 10.17 -5.20
C ASN A 138 -2.15 10.58 -5.52
N MET A 139 -2.76 11.37 -4.64
CA MET A 139 -4.10 11.92 -4.90
C MET A 139 -3.95 13.13 -5.81
N ILE A 140 -4.43 13.02 -7.06
CA ILE A 140 -4.24 14.07 -8.07
C ILE A 140 -5.52 14.90 -8.32
N PHE A 141 -6.25 15.19 -7.24
CA PHE A 141 -7.58 15.83 -7.32
C PHE A 141 -7.60 17.32 -6.96
N LYS A 142 -6.57 17.85 -6.29
CA LYS A 142 -6.63 19.19 -5.67
C LYS A 142 -5.94 20.30 -6.45
N GLY A 143 -6.16 20.44 -7.76
CA GLY A 143 -5.77 21.66 -8.53
C GLY A 143 -4.27 22.04 -8.59
N ASN A 144 -3.42 21.47 -7.74
CA ASN A 144 -2.02 21.80 -7.54
C ASN A 144 -1.16 20.91 -8.44
N ILE A 145 -1.15 21.27 -9.72
CA ILE A 145 -0.40 20.55 -10.75
C ILE A 145 1.10 20.56 -10.43
N GLU A 146 1.65 21.70 -10.00
CA GLU A 146 3.08 21.83 -9.68
C GLU A 146 3.50 20.90 -8.55
N GLY A 147 2.72 20.85 -7.47
CA GLY A 147 2.96 19.94 -6.35
C GLY A 147 2.85 18.47 -6.74
N ALA A 148 1.88 18.12 -7.61
CA ALA A 148 1.77 16.76 -8.14
C ALA A 148 3.00 16.38 -8.97
N ILE A 149 3.47 17.28 -9.85
CA ILE A 149 4.69 17.08 -10.63
C ILE A 149 5.92 16.96 -9.72
N GLN A 150 6.03 17.78 -8.69
CA GLN A 150 7.12 17.72 -7.71
C GLN A 150 7.15 16.36 -7.00
N GLN A 151 6.01 15.89 -6.50
CA GLN A 151 5.89 14.60 -5.84
C GLN A 151 6.25 13.43 -6.77
N ILE A 152 5.90 13.51 -8.06
CA ILE A 152 6.32 12.53 -9.07
C ILE A 152 7.83 12.53 -9.26
N LYS A 153 8.45 13.70 -9.40
CA LYS A 153 9.91 13.84 -9.53
C LYS A 153 10.63 13.26 -8.31
N GLN A 154 10.13 13.53 -7.11
CA GLN A 154 10.69 13.01 -5.85
C GLN A 154 10.57 11.48 -5.71
N ALA A 155 9.43 10.90 -6.08
CA ALA A 155 9.25 9.44 -6.08
C ALA A 155 10.23 8.77 -7.05
N ARG A 156 10.35 9.30 -8.27
CA ARG A 156 11.26 8.79 -9.29
C ARG A 156 12.72 8.89 -8.87
N ALA A 157 13.12 9.98 -8.23
CA ALA A 157 14.48 10.14 -7.70
C ALA A 157 14.86 9.07 -6.66
N LYS A 158 13.86 8.48 -5.97
CA LYS A 158 14.05 7.36 -5.03
C LYS A 158 13.82 5.97 -5.66
N GLY A 159 13.58 5.91 -6.98
CA GLY A 159 13.26 4.67 -7.69
C GLY A 159 11.90 4.07 -7.30
N ILE A 160 10.96 4.91 -6.82
CA ILE A 160 9.59 4.52 -6.48
C ILE A 160 8.67 4.91 -7.65
N GLY A 161 7.84 3.97 -8.10
CA GLY A 161 6.86 4.26 -9.15
C GLY A 161 5.71 5.12 -8.63
N VAL A 162 4.91 5.71 -9.53
CA VAL A 162 3.77 6.55 -9.14
C VAL A 162 2.49 6.02 -9.74
N PHE A 163 1.42 5.99 -8.93
CA PHE A 163 0.06 5.74 -9.35
C PHE A 163 -0.81 6.96 -9.07
N GLY A 164 -1.51 7.47 -10.07
CA GLY A 164 -2.38 8.64 -9.90
C GLY A 164 -3.82 8.24 -9.56
N PHE A 165 -4.25 8.47 -8.33
CA PHE A 165 -5.64 8.22 -7.94
C PHE A 165 -6.56 9.37 -8.35
N ALA A 166 -7.77 9.02 -8.80
CA ALA A 166 -8.84 9.94 -9.23
C ALA A 166 -8.45 10.94 -10.35
N PHE A 167 -7.47 10.60 -11.19
CA PHE A 167 -7.03 11.45 -12.31
C PHE A 167 -8.20 11.91 -13.21
N SER A 168 -9.07 10.99 -13.61
CA SER A 168 -10.20 11.29 -14.50
C SER A 168 -11.30 12.16 -13.86
N GLN A 169 -11.33 12.25 -12.53
CA GLN A 169 -12.28 13.09 -11.80
C GLN A 169 -11.70 14.47 -11.50
N SER A 170 -10.42 14.71 -11.79
CA SER A 170 -9.77 15.99 -11.49
C SER A 170 -10.39 17.13 -12.32
N PRO A 171 -10.81 18.24 -11.68
CA PRO A 171 -11.34 19.39 -12.43
C PRO A 171 -10.29 20.04 -13.34
N VAL A 172 -9.01 19.76 -13.09
CA VAL A 172 -7.87 20.25 -13.88
C VAL A 172 -7.23 19.16 -14.76
N ARG A 173 -7.98 18.10 -15.09
CA ARG A 173 -7.48 16.92 -15.81
C ARG A 173 -6.68 17.24 -17.08
N GLU A 174 -7.18 18.15 -17.93
CA GLU A 174 -6.52 18.48 -19.20
C GLU A 174 -5.18 19.19 -18.98
N ALA A 175 -5.17 20.22 -18.12
CA ALA A 175 -3.95 20.94 -17.75
C ALA A 175 -2.92 20.02 -17.07
N LEU A 176 -3.39 19.14 -16.19
CA LEU A 176 -2.57 18.11 -15.55
C LEU A 176 -2.00 17.12 -16.57
N GLY A 177 -2.81 16.62 -17.51
CA GLY A 177 -2.39 15.71 -18.57
C GLY A 177 -1.30 16.33 -19.46
N LYS A 178 -1.47 17.61 -19.81
CA LYS A 178 -0.45 18.39 -20.53
C LYS A 178 0.86 18.50 -19.72
N ALA A 179 0.78 18.93 -18.47
CA ALA A 179 1.96 19.06 -17.60
C ALA A 179 2.69 17.73 -17.38
N LEU A 180 1.94 16.63 -17.22
CA LEU A 180 2.50 15.29 -17.10
C LEU A 180 3.31 14.91 -18.34
N ARG A 181 2.75 15.10 -19.55
CA ARG A 181 3.44 14.83 -20.82
C ARG A 181 4.66 15.73 -21.00
N GLU A 182 4.56 17.01 -20.68
CA GLU A 182 5.63 17.98 -20.94
C GLU A 182 6.79 17.89 -19.92
N GLN A 183 6.54 17.43 -18.70
CA GLN A 183 7.54 17.53 -17.63
C GLN A 183 8.06 16.20 -17.09
N VAL A 184 7.24 15.15 -17.03
CA VAL A 184 7.62 13.89 -16.34
C VAL A 184 7.39 12.63 -17.18
N TYR A 185 6.51 12.66 -18.18
CA TYR A 185 6.19 11.52 -19.05
C TYR A 185 6.23 11.93 -20.53
N ARG A 186 7.32 12.59 -20.93
CA ARG A 186 7.59 12.97 -22.35
C ARG A 186 7.62 11.76 -23.26
N GLU A 187 8.21 10.69 -22.76
CA GLU A 187 8.35 9.43 -23.46
C GLU A 187 7.56 8.34 -22.73
N LYS A 188 7.14 7.33 -23.50
CA LYS A 188 6.47 6.17 -22.95
C LYS A 188 7.45 5.41 -22.04
N ALA A 189 7.15 5.34 -20.75
CA ALA A 189 7.96 4.58 -19.81
C ALA A 189 7.78 3.07 -20.04
N PRO A 190 8.86 2.27 -20.11
CA PRO A 190 8.75 0.82 -20.14
C PRO A 190 8.17 0.31 -18.82
N VAL A 191 7.42 -0.79 -18.87
CA VAL A 191 6.95 -1.45 -17.64
C VAL A 191 8.14 -2.17 -17.00
N PRO A 192 8.50 -1.86 -15.74
CA PRO A 192 9.61 -2.53 -15.06
C PRO A 192 9.35 -4.05 -14.99
N LYS A 193 10.36 -4.84 -15.33
CA LYS A 193 10.31 -6.30 -15.19
C LYS A 193 10.16 -6.68 -13.73
N MET A 194 9.31 -7.65 -13.44
CA MET A 194 9.22 -8.30 -12.13
C MET A 194 9.83 -9.70 -12.29
N PRO A 195 11.13 -9.90 -12.01
CA PRO A 195 11.86 -11.13 -12.35
C PRO A 195 11.28 -12.40 -11.72
N TRP A 196 10.45 -12.26 -10.69
CA TRP A 196 9.73 -13.36 -10.04
C TRP A 196 8.40 -13.73 -10.72
N LYS A 197 7.97 -13.02 -11.77
CA LYS A 197 6.75 -13.33 -12.52
C LYS A 197 7.08 -14.05 -13.82
N LYS A 198 6.20 -14.98 -14.21
CA LYS A 198 6.30 -15.63 -15.52
C LYS A 198 5.82 -14.66 -16.60
N GLU A 199 6.43 -14.73 -17.77
CA GLU A 199 5.91 -14.03 -18.94
C GLU A 199 4.60 -14.69 -19.40
N LYS A 200 3.67 -13.88 -19.92
CA LYS A 200 2.46 -14.40 -20.54
C LYS A 200 2.87 -15.08 -21.85
N LYS A 201 2.73 -16.40 -21.94
CA LYS A 201 2.89 -17.09 -23.22
C LYS A 201 1.81 -16.57 -24.19
N SER A 202 2.24 -16.12 -25.36
CA SER A 202 1.40 -15.62 -26.45
C SER A 202 0.42 -16.67 -26.94
#